data_AF-A0A2H5Z649-F1
#
_entry.id   AF-A0A2H5Z649-F1
#
_cell.length_a   1.000
_cell.length_b   1.000
_cell.length_c   1.000
_cell.angle_alpha   90.00
_cell.angle_beta   90.00
_cell.angle_gamma   90.00
#
_symmetry.space_group_name_H-M   'P 1'
#
loop_
_entity.id
_entity.type
_entity.pdbx_description
1 polymer ?
#
loop_
_entity_poly.entity_id
_entity_poly.type
_entity_poly.pdbx_seq_one_letter_code
_entity_poly.pdbx_strand_id
1 'polypeptide(L)'
;MALKALKGALGMLFGSLVLAWVGASTILDLVAVWVAFGWPGVILALVMAPLAFFVAPFYAAFVQGFWWPLIVEYGGLLVLGAVFPLMEHLGHGEQRTE
;
A
#
# COMPACT_ATOMS: atom_id res chain seq x y z
N MET A 1 22.61 -19.26 -12.64
CA MET A 1 22.86 -17.81 -12.46
C MET A 1 21.68 -16.94 -12.89
N ALA A 2 21.11 -17.10 -14.09
CA ALA A 2 19.99 -16.27 -14.58
C ALA A 2 18.74 -16.28 -13.69
N LEU A 3 18.35 -17.44 -13.14
CA LEU A 3 17.15 -17.55 -12.29
C LEU A 3 17.30 -16.82 -10.94
N LYS A 4 18.49 -16.86 -10.33
CA LYS A 4 18.78 -16.13 -9.08
C LYS A 4 18.75 -14.62 -9.30
N ALA A 5 19.29 -14.14 -10.42
CA ALA A 5 19.21 -12.72 -10.79
C ALA A 5 17.76 -12.27 -11.04
N LEU A 6 16.95 -13.10 -11.69
CA LEU A 6 15.52 -12.82 -11.93
C LEU A 6 14.72 -12.75 -10.61
N LYS A 7 14.96 -13.66 -9.67
CA LYS A 7 14.35 -13.62 -8.32
C LYS A 7 14.75 -12.37 -7.54
N GLY A 8 16.02 -11.99 -7.59
CA GLY A 8 16.51 -10.75 -6.97
C GLY A 8 15.84 -9.50 -7.54
N ALA A 9 15.71 -9.42 -8.87
CA ALA A 9 15.02 -8.34 -9.55
C ALA A 9 13.52 -8.28 -9.19
N LEU A 10 12.84 -9.43 -9.15
CA LEU A 10 11.43 -9.54 -8.74
C LEU A 10 11.22 -9.10 -7.29
N GLY A 11 12.10 -9.52 -6.37
CA GLY A 11 12.04 -9.11 -4.96
C GLY A 11 12.23 -7.62 -4.77
N MET A 12 13.19 -7.01 -5.49
CA MET A 12 13.36 -5.56 -5.51
C MET A 12 12.12 -4.85 -6.06
N LEU A 13 11.56 -5.34 -7.17
CA LEU A 13 10.39 -4.74 -7.81
C LEU A 13 9.15 -4.78 -6.90
N PHE A 14 8.93 -5.90 -6.19
CA PHE A 14 7.87 -6.02 -5.20
C PHE A 14 8.10 -5.07 -4.01
N GLY A 15 9.33 -5.00 -3.48
CA GLY A 15 9.66 -4.06 -2.41
C GLY A 15 9.42 -2.60 -2.81
N SER A 16 9.82 -2.23 -4.04
CA SER A 16 9.54 -0.89 -4.60
C SER A 16 8.03 -0.64 -4.76
N LEU A 17 7.26 -1.64 -5.19
CA LEU A 17 5.82 -1.53 -5.32
C LEU A 17 5.13 -1.31 -3.97
N VAL A 18 5.54 -2.04 -2.93
CA VAL A 18 5.04 -1.87 -1.56
C VAL A 18 5.35 -0.46 -1.04
N LEU A 19 6.58 0.01 -1.23
CA LEU A 19 6.98 1.36 -0.81
C LEU A 19 6.19 2.46 -1.54
N ALA A 20 6.02 2.32 -2.86
CA ALA A 20 5.24 3.24 -3.66
C ALA A 20 3.78 3.25 -3.22
N TRP A 21 3.21 2.08 -2.94
CA TRP A 21 1.84 1.94 -2.45
C TRP A 21 1.66 2.59 -1.07
N VAL A 22 2.50 2.26 -0.09
CA VAL A 22 2.45 2.87 1.26
C VAL A 22 2.57 4.39 1.18
N GLY A 23 3.52 4.89 0.36
CA GLY A 23 3.72 6.32 0.18
C GLY A 23 2.50 7.01 -0.45
N ALA A 24 1.93 6.43 -1.50
CA ALA A 24 0.74 6.96 -2.17
C ALA A 24 -0.49 6.98 -1.26
N SER A 25 -0.77 5.89 -0.54
CA SER A 25 -1.88 5.81 0.42
C SER A 25 -1.70 6.86 1.53
N THR A 26 -0.49 6.95 2.08
CA THR A 26 -0.18 7.93 3.13
C THR A 26 -0.46 9.36 2.69
N ILE A 27 -0.02 9.74 1.49
CA ILE A 27 -0.23 11.09 0.96
C ILE A 27 -1.73 11.36 0.75
N LEU A 28 -2.46 10.42 0.17
CA LEU A 28 -3.89 10.57 -0.11
C LEU A 28 -4.71 10.75 1.16
N ASP A 29 -4.38 10.02 2.22
CA ASP A 29 -5.05 10.15 3.52
C ASP A 29 -4.75 11.49 4.20
N LEU A 30 -3.49 11.94 4.16
CA LEU A 30 -3.13 13.26 4.67
C LEU A 30 -3.82 14.38 3.91
N VAL A 31 -3.98 14.24 2.59
CA VAL A 31 -4.75 15.19 1.77
C VAL A 31 -6.22 15.19 2.17
N ALA A 32 -6.83 14.00 2.33
CA ALA A 32 -8.23 13.89 2.74
C ALA A 32 -8.48 14.50 4.13
N VAL A 33 -7.58 14.28 5.07
CA VAL A 33 -7.63 14.88 6.41
C VAL A 33 -7.44 16.38 6.34
N TRP A 34 -6.48 16.87 5.56
CA TRP A 34 -6.23 18.30 5.39
C TRP A 34 -7.44 19.03 4.81
N VAL A 35 -8.09 18.47 3.79
CA VAL A 35 -9.30 19.04 3.17
C VAL A 35 -10.45 19.12 4.18
N ALA A 36 -10.59 18.15 5.08
CA ALA A 36 -11.68 18.13 6.06
C ALA A 36 -11.43 18.98 7.31
N PHE A 37 -10.21 18.93 7.84
CA PHE A 37 -9.89 19.39 9.20
C PHE A 37 -8.72 20.38 9.23
N GLY A 38 -8.15 20.73 8.08
CA GLY A 38 -6.99 21.61 7.98
C GLY A 38 -5.73 21.03 8.61
N TRP A 39 -4.75 21.91 8.86
CA TRP A 39 -3.44 21.55 9.43
C TRP A 39 -3.50 20.90 10.82
N PRO A 40 -4.40 21.32 11.75
CA PRO A 40 -4.55 20.64 13.03
C PRO A 40 -4.98 19.17 12.88
N GLY A 41 -5.83 18.87 11.90
CA GLY A 41 -6.24 17.50 11.58
C GLY A 41 -5.08 16.63 11.11
N VAL A 42 -4.19 17.19 10.28
CA VAL A 42 -2.98 16.50 9.80
C VAL A 42 -2.06 16.12 10.97
N ILE A 43 -1.85 17.04 11.91
CA ILE A 43 -1.04 16.77 13.11
C ILE A 43 -1.67 15.66 13.94
N LEU A 44 -2.98 15.73 14.17
CA LEU A 44 -3.71 14.69 14.92
C LEU A 44 -3.66 13.34 14.21
N ALA A 45 -3.77 13.32 12.88
CA ALA A 45 -3.68 12.11 12.07
C ALA A 45 -2.29 11.46 12.17
N LEU A 46 -1.21 12.25 12.19
CA LEU A 46 0.14 11.74 12.41
C LEU A 46 0.32 11.14 13.82
N VAL A 47 -0.30 11.75 14.84
CA VAL A 47 -0.28 11.22 16.23
C VAL A 47 -1.11 9.93 16.35
N MET A 48 -2.24 9.86 15.65
CA MET A 48 -3.16 8.72 15.65
C MET A 48 -2.93 7.79 14.45
N ALA A 49 -1.73 7.80 13.88
CA ALA A 49 -1.40 7.25 12.56
C ALA A 49 -2.14 5.96 12.18
N PRO A 50 -2.09 4.86 12.96
CA PRO A 50 -2.74 3.61 12.54
C PRO A 50 -4.26 3.73 12.33
N LEU A 51 -4.92 4.50 13.20
CA LEU A 51 -6.36 4.74 13.14
C LEU A 51 -6.72 5.72 12.02
N ALA A 52 -5.90 6.76 11.85
CA ALA A 52 -6.12 7.75 10.82
C ALA A 52 -6.00 7.14 9.42
N PHE A 53 -5.00 6.29 9.17
CA PHE A 53 -4.83 5.61 7.88
C PHE A 53 -5.98 4.63 7.60
N PHE A 54 -6.57 3.99 8.60
CA PHE A 54 -7.73 3.14 8.36
C PHE A 54 -9.03 3.93 8.10
N VAL A 55 -9.25 5.05 8.81
CA VAL A 55 -10.55 5.76 8.79
C VAL A 55 -10.62 6.86 7.73
N ALA A 56 -9.50 7.55 7.46
CA ALA A 56 -9.44 8.65 6.49
C ALA A 56 -9.93 8.29 5.09
N PRO A 57 -9.59 7.12 4.51
CA PRO A 57 -10.03 6.79 3.15
C PRO A 57 -11.54 6.52 3.06
N PHE A 58 -12.14 5.90 4.09
CA PHE A 58 -13.60 5.77 4.18
C PHE A 58 -14.29 7.12 4.36
N TYR A 59 -13.74 7.98 5.23
CA TYR A 59 -14.29 9.32 5.43
C TYR A 59 -14.22 10.14 4.13
N ALA A 60 -13.08 10.08 3.42
CA ALA A 60 -12.90 10.72 2.12
C ALA A 60 -13.95 10.25 1.10
N ALA A 61 -14.15 8.94 0.99
CA ALA A 61 -15.10 8.37 0.04
C ALA A 61 -16.55 8.75 0.34
N PHE A 62 -16.99 8.57 1.59
CA PHE A 62 -18.41 8.71 1.94
C PHE A 62 -18.83 10.13 2.31
N VAL A 63 -17.93 10.95 2.84
CA VAL A 63 -18.26 12.32 3.27
C VAL A 63 -17.82 13.35 2.24
N GLN A 64 -16.68 13.14 1.58
CA GLN A 64 -16.13 14.10 0.62
C GLN A 64 -16.35 13.69 -0.85
N GLY A 65 -16.84 12.49 -1.11
CA GLY A 65 -16.97 11.93 -2.47
C GLY A 65 -15.62 11.64 -3.13
N PHE A 66 -14.52 11.66 -2.37
CA PHE A 66 -13.18 11.40 -2.88
C PHE A 66 -12.86 9.91 -2.72
N TRP A 67 -13.15 9.13 -3.76
CA TRP A 67 -13.00 7.66 -3.76
C TRP A 67 -11.56 7.18 -3.95
N TRP A 68 -10.67 8.04 -4.44
CA TRP A 68 -9.30 7.67 -4.78
C TRP A 68 -8.47 7.12 -3.60
N PRO A 69 -8.52 7.68 -2.38
CA PRO A 69 -7.82 7.10 -1.22
C PRO A 69 -8.25 5.65 -0.96
N LEU A 70 -9.57 5.40 -0.96
CA LEU A 70 -10.14 4.06 -0.79
C LEU A 70 -9.68 3.08 -1.89
N ILE A 71 -9.68 3.52 -3.15
CA ILE A 71 -9.27 2.69 -4.29
C ILE A 71 -7.77 2.38 -4.22
N VAL A 72 -6.93 3.36 -3.92
CA VAL A 72 -5.48 3.17 -3.88
C VAL A 72 -5.09 2.30 -2.68
N GLU A 73 -5.69 2.52 -1.52
CA GLU A 73 -5.37 1.75 -0.33
C GLU A 73 -5.86 0.29 -0.44
N TYR A 74 -7.17 0.07 -0.62
CA TYR A 74 -7.73 -1.29 -0.66
C TYR A 74 -7.49 -2.00 -2.00
N GLY A 75 -7.49 -1.27 -3.11
CA GLY A 75 -7.12 -1.84 -4.41
C GLY A 75 -5.64 -2.22 -4.48
N GLY A 76 -4.76 -1.43 -3.88
CA GLY A 76 -3.35 -1.78 -3.74
C GLY A 76 -3.12 -2.99 -2.86
N LEU A 77 -3.86 -3.14 -1.75
CA LEU A 77 -3.85 -4.36 -0.92
C LEU A 77 -4.25 -5.61 -1.72
N LEU A 78 -5.27 -5.51 -2.56
CA LEU A 78 -5.68 -6.63 -3.41
C LEU A 78 -4.59 -7.02 -4.41
N VAL A 79 -3.96 -6.03 -5.06
CA VAL A 79 -2.86 -6.28 -6.01
C VAL A 79 -1.66 -6.90 -5.30
N LEU A 80 -1.22 -6.32 -4.18
CA LEU A 80 -0.10 -6.83 -3.39
C LEU A 80 -0.39 -8.23 -2.86
N GLY A 81 -1.61 -8.48 -2.37
CA GLY A 81 -2.08 -9.76 -1.88
C GLY A 81 -2.16 -10.84 -2.98
N ALA A 82 -2.39 -10.47 -4.24
CA ALA A 82 -2.36 -11.40 -5.36
C ALA A 82 -0.93 -11.68 -5.86
N VAL A 83 -0.05 -10.68 -5.84
CA VAL A 83 1.34 -10.81 -6.31
C VAL A 83 2.22 -11.56 -5.31
N PHE A 84 1.97 -11.41 -4.01
CA PHE A 84 2.73 -12.08 -2.95
C PHE A 84 2.77 -13.62 -3.07
N PRO A 85 1.65 -14.36 -3.16
CA PRO A 85 1.66 -15.82 -3.30
C PRO A 85 2.25 -16.28 -4.63
N LEU A 86 2.11 -15.48 -5.70
CA LEU A 86 2.77 -15.75 -6.99
C LEU A 86 4.29 -15.71 -6.84
N MET A 87 4.81 -14.76 -6.06
CA MET A 87 6.24 -14.65 -5.74
C MET A 87 6.73 -15.80 -4.85
N GLU A 88 5.97 -16.19 -3.83
CA GLU A 88 6.31 -17.34 -2.96
C GLU A 88 6.34 -18.67 -3.74
N HIS A 89 5.38 -18.87 -4.66
CA HIS A 89 5.32 -20.10 -5.45
C HIS A 89 6.56 -20.28 -6.35
N LEU A 90 7.04 -19.18 -6.94
CA LEU A 90 8.31 -19.15 -7.69
C LEU A 90 9.54 -19.38 -6.78
N GLY A 91 9.41 -19.07 -5.50
CA GLY A 91 10.41 -19.36 -4.46
C GLY A 91 10.50 -20.85 -4.10
N HIS A 92 9.35 -21.49 -3.83
CA HIS A 92 9.27 -22.87 -3.33
C HIS A 92 9.53 -23.98 -4.36
N GLY A 93 9.39 -23.71 -5.66
CA GLY A 93 9.69 -24.69 -6.72
C GLY A 93 11.13 -25.21 -6.73
N GLU A 94 12.07 -24.51 -6.08
CA GLU A 94 13.50 -24.84 -6.03
C GLU A 94 13.84 -25.84 -4.89
N GLN A 95 13.11 -25.83 -3.77
CA GLN A 95 13.37 -26.74 -2.63
C GLN A 95 13.09 -28.22 -2.94
N ARG A 96 12.43 -28.53 -4.05
CA ARG A 96 12.15 -29.91 -4.47
C ARG A 96 13.11 -30.46 -5.52
N THR A 97 14.01 -29.63 -6.03
CA THR A 97 14.96 -29.97 -7.11
C THR A 97 16.43 -29.95 -6.70
N GLU A 98 16.72 -29.60 -5.44
CA GLU A 98 18.02 -29.83 -4.81
C GLU A 98 18.03 -31.15 -4.03
#